data_AF-A0A1E4ZRS2-F1
#
_entry.id   AF-A0A1E4ZRS2-F1
#
_cell.length_a   1.000
_cell.length_b   1.000
_cell.length_c   1.000
_cell.angle_alpha   90.00
_cell.angle_beta   90.00
_cell.angle_gamma   90.00
#
_symmetry.space_group_name_H-M   'P 1'
#
loop_
_entity.id
_entity.type
_entity.pdbx_description
1 polymer ?
#
loop_
_entity_poly.entity_id
_entity_poly.type
_entity_poly.pdbx_seq_one_letter_code
_entity_poly.pdbx_strand_id
1 'polypeptide(L)'
;MGIPRDEVFGNGTNGYYLKYLIDSDNAAMNTGGIFNPRETTLPKNLVYWRFISTSVHNRFGAEAGLQGMWWVTDEDFKQLLHHAVQTDAPLAEVAAKALCIPPEWGDMGYVIRAVLNVHLKAWFGQGKPATAGISVGNPNWDPAIQPAVAGVPGLSEHLNQLFIPDPGHVSGPQGKDFKSYFRMLACKQASKEYSWSHYMS
;
A
#
# COMPACT_ATOMS: atom_id res chain seq x y z
N MET A 1 1.26 27.75 -30.45
CA MET A 1 0.34 26.69 -29.99
C MET A 1 1.18 25.46 -29.71
N GLY A 2 1.38 25.13 -28.43
CA GLY A 2 2.19 23.98 -28.03
C GLY A 2 1.41 22.69 -28.19
N ILE A 3 2.07 21.66 -28.71
CA ILE A 3 1.55 20.29 -28.78
C ILE A 3 1.35 19.81 -27.32
N PRO A 4 0.17 19.27 -26.94
CA PRO A 4 -0.03 18.69 -25.62
C PRO A 4 0.92 17.50 -25.46
N ARG A 5 1.74 17.50 -24.41
CA ARG A 5 2.63 16.38 -24.08
C ARG A 5 1.78 15.21 -23.56
N ASP A 6 1.60 14.24 -24.44
CA ASP A 6 1.58 12.79 -24.22
C ASP A 6 0.87 12.28 -22.95
N GLU A 7 -0.38 11.91 -23.13
CA GLU A 7 -1.14 11.02 -22.25
C GLU A 7 -0.45 9.63 -22.25
N VAL A 8 0.07 9.19 -21.10
CA VAL A 8 0.66 7.84 -20.97
C VAL A 8 -0.38 6.91 -20.35
N PHE A 9 -0.82 5.93 -21.13
CA PHE A 9 -1.83 4.94 -20.78
C PHE A 9 -1.17 3.69 -20.17
N GLY A 10 -1.58 3.29 -18.97
CA GLY A 10 -1.24 1.96 -18.43
C GLY A 10 -2.30 0.95 -18.84
N ASN A 11 -1.95 -0.04 -19.66
CA ASN A 11 -2.85 -1.12 -20.06
C ASN A 11 -2.94 -2.19 -18.97
N GLY A 12 -4.14 -2.39 -18.42
CA GLY A 12 -4.49 -3.61 -17.68
C GLY A 12 -5.04 -4.68 -18.64
N THR A 13 -4.78 -5.95 -18.36
CA THR A 13 -5.12 -7.12 -19.19
C THR A 13 -6.62 -7.30 -19.48
N ASN A 14 -7.50 -6.60 -18.76
CA ASN A 14 -8.96 -6.73 -18.85
C ASN A 14 -9.68 -5.44 -19.30
N GLY A 15 -8.98 -4.46 -19.88
CA GLY A 15 -9.62 -3.27 -20.46
C GLY A 15 -10.14 -2.24 -19.44
N TYR A 16 -9.67 -2.27 -18.19
CA TYR A 16 -9.97 -1.21 -17.22
C TYR A 16 -9.02 -0.02 -17.43
N TYR A 17 -9.61 1.14 -17.74
CA TYR A 17 -8.91 2.41 -18.01
C TYR A 17 -8.85 3.28 -16.76
N LEU A 18 -7.70 3.87 -16.51
CA LEU A 18 -7.45 4.66 -15.31
C LEU A 18 -6.67 5.94 -15.71
N LYS A 19 -7.34 7.11 -15.61
CA LYS A 19 -6.88 8.44 -16.09
C LYS A 19 -6.07 9.21 -15.04
N TYR A 20 -4.81 9.56 -15.33
CA TYR A 20 -3.91 10.34 -14.45
C TYR A 20 -4.36 11.80 -14.25
N LEU A 21 -4.51 12.26 -13.00
CA LEU A 21 -4.88 13.64 -12.65
C LEU A 21 -3.88 14.28 -11.65
N ILE A 22 -2.73 14.73 -12.17
CA ILE A 22 -1.81 15.74 -11.59
C ILE A 22 -1.07 15.37 -10.28
N ASP A 23 0.25 15.48 -10.32
CA ASP A 23 1.18 15.40 -9.18
C ASP A 23 2.12 16.62 -9.22
N SER A 24 2.00 17.53 -8.25
CA SER A 24 2.68 18.83 -8.29
C SER A 24 4.12 18.83 -7.80
N ASP A 25 4.57 17.80 -7.07
CA ASP A 25 5.93 17.69 -6.55
C ASP A 25 6.69 16.45 -7.06
N ASN A 26 6.11 15.71 -8.02
CA ASN A 26 6.63 14.46 -8.59
C ASN A 26 6.87 13.34 -7.55
N ALA A 27 6.51 13.51 -6.28
CA ALA A 27 6.70 12.48 -5.28
C ALA A 27 5.79 11.29 -5.60
N ALA A 28 4.55 11.57 -6.00
CA ALA A 28 3.52 10.57 -6.19
C ALA A 28 3.61 9.83 -7.55
N MET A 29 4.13 10.48 -8.59
CA MET A 29 4.45 9.91 -9.91
C MET A 29 5.70 9.03 -9.84
N ASN A 30 6.60 9.28 -8.89
CA ASN A 30 7.72 8.39 -8.58
C ASN A 30 7.37 7.31 -7.54
N THR A 31 6.22 7.42 -6.85
CA THR A 31 5.71 6.35 -5.98
C THR A 31 5.10 5.26 -6.85
N GLY A 32 5.91 4.27 -7.26
CA GLY A 32 5.53 3.22 -8.19
C GLY A 32 4.32 2.32 -7.82
N GLY A 33 3.55 2.65 -6.78
CA GLY A 33 2.46 1.82 -6.24
C GLY A 33 1.07 2.45 -6.15
N ILE A 34 0.88 3.77 -6.34
CA ILE A 34 -0.47 4.40 -6.27
C ILE A 34 -0.94 4.87 -7.64
N PHE A 35 -2.19 4.54 -7.95
CA PHE A 35 -2.93 5.09 -9.07
C PHE A 35 -3.71 6.35 -8.65
N ASN A 36 -3.61 7.44 -9.43
CA ASN A 36 -4.23 8.74 -9.14
C ASN A 36 -4.02 9.24 -7.71
N PRO A 37 -2.76 9.38 -7.27
CA PRO A 37 -2.49 9.78 -5.90
C PRO A 37 -3.10 11.15 -5.60
N ARG A 38 -3.84 11.24 -4.50
CA ARG A 38 -4.40 12.49 -3.99
C ARG A 38 -3.74 12.81 -2.66
N GLU A 39 -3.22 14.03 -2.55
CA GLU A 39 -2.69 14.51 -1.28
C GLU A 39 -3.79 14.55 -0.21
N THR A 40 -3.43 14.14 1.01
CA THR A 40 -4.30 14.17 2.17
C THR A 40 -3.51 14.42 3.46
N THR A 41 -4.22 14.81 4.51
CA THR A 41 -3.66 14.91 5.86
C THR A 41 -4.23 13.79 6.72
N LEU A 42 -3.36 12.93 7.24
CA LEU A 42 -3.71 11.88 8.18
C LEU A 42 -3.94 12.49 9.56
N PRO A 43 -5.15 12.39 10.13
CA PRO A 43 -5.42 12.85 11.48
C PRO A 43 -4.72 11.97 12.52
N LYS A 44 -4.19 12.63 13.56
CA LYS A 44 -3.71 11.96 14.77
C LYS A 44 -4.85 11.25 15.50
N ASN A 45 -4.48 10.33 16.39
CA ASN A 45 -5.35 9.51 17.23
C ASN A 45 -6.29 8.55 16.45
N LEU A 46 -6.07 8.39 15.14
CA LEU A 46 -6.73 7.34 14.35
C LEU A 46 -5.85 6.11 14.21
N VAL A 47 -6.51 4.98 13.94
CA VAL A 47 -5.88 3.69 13.71
C VAL A 47 -5.53 3.53 12.23
N TYR A 48 -4.32 3.05 11.99
CA TYR A 48 -3.81 2.67 10.69
C TYR A 48 -3.20 1.29 10.76
N TRP A 49 -3.20 0.62 9.61
CA TRP A 49 -2.72 -0.74 9.47
C TRP A 49 -1.59 -0.81 8.45
N ARG A 50 -0.68 -1.75 8.67
CA ARG A 50 0.42 -1.97 7.74
C ARG A 50 0.79 -3.44 7.69
N PHE A 51 0.93 -3.95 6.48
CA PHE A 51 1.50 -5.26 6.23
C PHE A 51 3.02 -5.18 6.21
N ILE A 52 3.67 -6.17 6.82
CA ILE A 52 5.12 -6.32 6.83
C ILE A 52 5.49 -7.77 6.51
N SER A 53 6.69 -7.95 5.97
CA SER A 53 7.18 -9.28 5.65
C SER A 53 7.56 -10.08 6.90
N THR A 54 7.45 -11.40 6.79
CA THR A 54 7.95 -12.36 7.78
C THR A 54 9.44 -12.16 8.02
N SER A 55 10.20 -11.82 6.98
CA SER A 55 11.64 -11.55 7.07
C SER A 55 11.95 -10.30 7.90
N VAL A 56 11.20 -9.20 7.72
CA VAL A 56 11.35 -7.98 8.52
C VAL A 56 10.99 -8.25 9.98
N HIS A 57 9.83 -8.90 10.21
CA HIS A 57 9.39 -9.25 11.56
C HIS A 57 10.42 -10.12 12.30
N ASN A 58 10.91 -11.19 11.66
CA ASN A 58 11.81 -12.15 12.30
C ASN A 58 13.21 -11.58 12.54
N ARG A 59 13.70 -10.70 11.66
CA ARG A 59 15.06 -10.15 11.76
C ARG A 59 15.14 -8.94 12.68
N PHE A 60 14.13 -8.08 12.68
CA PHE A 60 14.19 -6.77 13.32
C PHE A 60 13.08 -6.53 14.36
N GLY A 61 12.13 -7.47 14.48
CA GLY A 61 10.99 -7.38 15.39
C GLY A 61 9.82 -6.56 14.82
N ALA A 62 8.67 -6.65 15.49
CA ALA A 62 7.45 -5.96 15.08
C ALA A 62 7.58 -4.43 15.02
N GLU A 63 8.28 -3.82 15.98
CA GLU A 63 8.50 -2.37 16.06
C GLU A 63 9.27 -1.82 14.83
N ALA A 64 10.18 -2.61 14.25
CA ALA A 64 10.86 -2.22 13.02
C ALA A 64 9.89 -2.07 11.84
N GLY A 65 8.78 -2.80 11.86
CA GLY A 65 7.72 -2.70 10.88
C GLY A 65 6.92 -1.40 10.94
N LEU A 66 7.10 -0.55 11.96
CA LEU A 66 6.59 0.82 11.93
C LEU A 66 7.36 1.70 10.94
N GLN A 67 8.62 1.37 10.59
CA GLN A 67 9.43 2.16 9.66
C GLN A 67 9.07 1.84 8.23
N GLY A 68 8.48 2.80 7.52
CA GLY A 68 8.14 2.65 6.10
C GLY A 68 6.80 3.27 5.71
N MET A 69 6.62 3.36 4.39
CA MET A 69 5.78 4.38 3.79
C MET A 69 4.36 3.92 3.49
N TRP A 70 4.13 2.61 3.41
CA TRP A 70 2.87 2.03 2.91
C TRP A 70 1.95 1.59 4.05
N TRP A 71 0.76 2.19 4.11
CA TRP A 71 -0.26 1.98 5.14
C TRP A 71 -1.65 1.86 4.51
N VAL A 72 -2.62 1.41 5.30
CA VAL A 72 -4.05 1.45 4.94
C VAL A 72 -4.86 1.98 6.13
N THR A 73 -6.05 2.52 5.85
CA THR A 73 -6.96 2.99 6.90
C THR A 73 -7.60 1.81 7.64
N ASP A 74 -8.23 2.09 8.78
CA ASP A 74 -9.04 1.10 9.50
C ASP A 74 -10.20 0.55 8.66
N GLU A 75 -10.84 1.42 7.86
CA GLU A 75 -11.95 1.06 6.96
C GLU A 75 -11.47 0.12 5.84
N ASP A 76 -10.37 0.46 5.17
CA ASP A 76 -9.78 -0.36 4.10
C ASP A 76 -9.31 -1.72 4.63
N PHE A 77 -8.72 -1.74 5.84
CA PHE A 77 -8.32 -2.99 6.48
C PHE A 77 -9.52 -3.90 6.79
N LYS A 78 -10.63 -3.34 7.27
CA LYS A 78 -11.87 -4.10 7.53
C LYS A 78 -12.44 -4.71 6.25
N GLN A 79 -12.38 -3.99 5.13
CA GLN A 79 -12.79 -4.51 3.82
C GLN A 79 -11.92 -5.70 3.38
N LEU A 80 -10.58 -5.59 3.52
CA LEU A 80 -9.64 -6.69 3.25
C LEU A 80 -9.97 -7.92 4.11
N LEU A 81 -10.20 -7.70 5.39
CA LEU A 81 -10.51 -8.78 6.33
C LEU A 81 -11.86 -9.43 6.02
N HIS A 82 -12.89 -8.63 5.74
CA HIS A 82 -14.19 -9.13 5.36
C HIS A 82 -14.11 -10.01 4.11
N HIS A 83 -13.37 -9.55 3.08
CA HIS A 83 -13.18 -10.31 1.86
C HIS A 83 -12.42 -11.62 2.09
N ALA A 84 -11.38 -11.61 2.93
CA ALA A 84 -10.64 -12.81 3.32
C ALA A 84 -11.55 -13.85 3.99
N VAL A 85 -12.44 -13.42 4.90
CA VAL A 85 -13.44 -14.29 5.54
C VAL A 85 -14.45 -14.83 4.51
N GLN A 86 -14.95 -13.99 3.60
CA GLN A 86 -15.94 -14.38 2.61
C GLN A 86 -15.41 -15.40 1.59
N THR A 87 -14.13 -15.31 1.24
CA THR A 87 -13.49 -16.13 0.21
C THR A 87 -12.74 -17.34 0.77
N ASP A 88 -12.77 -17.52 2.08
CA ASP A 88 -11.95 -18.50 2.81
C ASP A 88 -10.46 -18.46 2.41
N ALA A 89 -9.92 -17.24 2.23
CA ALA A 89 -8.54 -17.02 1.83
C ALA A 89 -7.70 -16.39 2.96
N PRO A 90 -6.40 -16.71 3.07
CA PRO A 90 -5.50 -16.03 4.00
C PRO A 90 -5.47 -14.52 3.77
N LEU A 91 -5.56 -13.71 4.84
CA LEU A 91 -5.55 -12.25 4.75
C LEU A 91 -4.31 -11.72 4.02
N ALA A 92 -3.15 -12.35 4.23
CA ALA A 92 -1.91 -12.01 3.53
C ALA A 92 -2.04 -12.12 2.01
N GLU A 93 -2.72 -13.17 1.51
CA GLU A 93 -2.92 -13.39 0.07
C GLU A 93 -3.91 -12.37 -0.51
N VAL A 94 -5.02 -12.13 0.20
CA VAL A 94 -6.02 -11.14 -0.21
C VAL A 94 -5.41 -9.75 -0.27
N ALA A 95 -4.68 -9.34 0.77
CA ALA A 95 -4.03 -8.04 0.81
C ALA A 95 -2.96 -7.90 -0.27
N ALA A 96 -2.15 -8.93 -0.54
CA ALA A 96 -1.13 -8.88 -1.58
C ALA A 96 -1.76 -8.61 -2.97
N LYS A 97 -2.83 -9.32 -3.31
CA LYS A 97 -3.55 -9.11 -4.58
C LYS A 97 -4.26 -7.77 -4.60
N ALA A 98 -5.03 -7.46 -3.55
CA ALA A 98 -5.90 -6.29 -3.53
C ALA A 98 -5.13 -4.96 -3.51
N LEU A 99 -3.93 -4.96 -2.92
CA LEU A 99 -3.01 -3.81 -2.88
C LEU A 99 -1.97 -3.86 -4.01
N CYS A 100 -2.08 -4.80 -4.96
CA CYS A 100 -1.19 -4.93 -6.12
C CYS A 100 0.30 -5.11 -5.75
N ILE A 101 0.60 -5.87 -4.69
CA ILE A 101 1.98 -6.10 -4.22
C ILE A 101 2.55 -7.39 -4.83
N PRO A 102 3.61 -7.30 -5.65
CA PRO A 102 4.29 -8.47 -6.19
C PRO A 102 4.94 -9.32 -5.08
N PRO A 103 4.88 -10.66 -5.17
CA PRO A 103 5.48 -11.54 -4.16
C PRO A 103 7.00 -11.35 -4.01
N GLU A 104 7.67 -10.82 -5.03
CA GLU A 104 9.10 -10.53 -5.02
C GLU A 104 9.47 -9.33 -4.13
N TRP A 105 8.51 -8.45 -3.84
CA TRP A 105 8.73 -7.32 -2.92
C TRP A 105 8.67 -7.75 -1.45
N GLY A 106 8.14 -8.94 -1.19
CA GLY A 106 8.01 -9.54 0.13
C GLY A 106 6.65 -10.19 0.33
N ASP A 107 6.57 -11.03 1.35
CA ASP A 107 5.29 -11.53 1.82
C ASP A 107 4.57 -10.48 2.67
N MET A 108 3.25 -10.62 2.82
CA MET A 108 2.45 -9.85 3.77
C MET A 108 2.24 -10.65 5.06
N GLY A 109 3.28 -11.33 5.53
CA GLY A 109 3.18 -12.36 6.57
C GLY A 109 2.66 -11.85 7.92
N TYR A 110 2.83 -10.57 8.22
CA TYR A 110 2.36 -9.94 9.45
C TYR A 110 1.63 -8.63 9.16
N VAL A 111 0.72 -8.26 10.05
CA VAL A 111 0.04 -6.97 10.05
C VAL A 111 0.23 -6.26 11.39
N ILE A 112 0.58 -4.98 11.31
CA ILE A 112 0.68 -4.05 12.43
C ILE A 112 -0.61 -3.24 12.48
N ARG A 113 -1.13 -3.08 13.70
CA ARG A 113 -2.12 -2.07 14.06
C ARG A 113 -1.43 -0.97 14.85
N ALA A 114 -1.54 0.28 14.43
CA ALA A 114 -0.92 1.40 15.12
C ALA A 114 -1.84 2.61 15.19
N VAL A 115 -1.63 3.46 16.20
CA VAL A 115 -2.28 4.78 16.29
C VAL A 115 -1.28 5.85 15.90
N LEU A 116 -1.71 6.79 15.07
CA LEU A 116 -0.89 7.91 14.67
C LEU A 116 -0.87 8.98 15.79
N ASN A 117 0.30 9.40 16.24
CA ASN A 117 0.47 10.35 17.34
C ASN A 117 0.51 11.82 16.89
N VAL A 118 0.74 12.07 15.60
CA VAL A 118 0.91 13.41 15.01
C VAL A 118 0.09 13.52 13.72
N HIS A 119 -0.23 14.74 13.27
CA HIS A 119 -0.78 14.87 11.91
C HIS A 119 0.33 14.64 10.89
N LEU A 120 0.07 13.85 9.85
CA LEU A 120 1.04 13.59 8.78
C LEU A 120 0.45 13.93 7.41
N LYS A 121 1.30 14.44 6.53
CA LYS A 121 1.00 14.50 5.10
C LYS A 121 1.10 13.09 4.51
N ALA A 122 0.16 12.72 3.65
CA ALA A 122 0.18 11.47 2.92
C ALA A 122 -0.43 11.63 1.54
N TRP A 123 -0.30 10.60 0.72
CA TRP A 123 -1.02 10.46 -0.55
C TRP A 123 -1.85 9.19 -0.46
N PHE A 124 -3.08 9.25 -0.94
CA PHE A 124 -3.93 8.09 -1.01
C PHE A 124 -4.44 7.84 -2.42
N GLY A 125 -4.69 6.58 -2.74
CA GLY A 125 -5.30 6.16 -4.00
C GLY A 125 -5.28 4.65 -4.14
N GLN A 126 -5.79 4.16 -5.26
CA GLN A 126 -5.86 2.73 -5.54
C GLN A 126 -4.47 2.16 -5.82
N GLY A 127 -4.29 0.85 -5.65
CA GLY A 127 -3.05 0.18 -6.03
C GLY A 127 -2.82 0.20 -7.53
N LYS A 128 -1.64 0.63 -7.96
CA LYS A 128 -1.21 0.49 -9.35
C LYS A 128 -0.76 -0.95 -9.60
N PRO A 129 -1.25 -1.63 -10.65
CA PRO A 129 -0.72 -2.94 -11.02
C PRO A 129 0.80 -2.90 -11.16
N ALA A 130 1.47 -3.84 -10.49
CA ALA A 130 2.92 -3.87 -10.38
C ALA A 130 3.47 -5.23 -10.82
N THR A 131 4.74 -5.23 -11.23
CA THR A 131 5.51 -6.45 -11.50
C THR A 131 6.77 -6.43 -10.64
N ALA A 132 7.44 -7.58 -10.56
CA ALA A 132 8.67 -7.76 -9.79
C ALA A 132 9.80 -6.77 -10.12
N GLY A 133 9.91 -6.33 -11.39
CA GLY A 133 11.14 -5.64 -11.83
C GLY A 133 10.99 -4.62 -12.96
N ILE A 134 9.92 -4.67 -13.76
CA ILE A 134 9.73 -3.75 -14.88
C ILE A 134 8.31 -3.17 -14.81
N SER A 135 8.17 -1.84 -14.84
CA SER A 135 6.85 -1.23 -14.85
C SER A 135 6.02 -1.74 -16.03
N VAL A 136 4.71 -1.98 -15.81
CA VAL A 136 3.75 -2.39 -16.86
C VAL A 136 3.74 -1.43 -18.06
N GLY A 137 4.08 -0.15 -17.86
CA GLY A 137 4.19 0.84 -18.93
C GLY A 137 5.52 0.81 -19.71
N ASN A 138 6.46 -0.07 -19.36
CA ASN A 138 7.76 -0.15 -20.05
C ASN A 138 7.61 -0.95 -21.36
N PRO A 139 8.17 -0.48 -22.49
CA PRO A 139 8.12 -1.20 -23.76
C PRO A 139 8.74 -2.62 -23.74
N ASN A 140 9.64 -2.89 -22.79
CA ASN A 140 10.29 -4.19 -22.63
C ASN A 140 9.55 -5.13 -21.65
N TRP A 141 8.39 -4.72 -21.14
CA TRP A 141 7.58 -5.58 -20.29
C TRP A 141 6.91 -6.68 -21.11
N ASP A 142 7.14 -7.94 -20.72
CA ASP A 142 6.46 -9.10 -21.29
C ASP A 142 5.53 -9.72 -20.23
N PRO A 143 4.20 -9.65 -20.42
CA PRO A 143 3.23 -10.22 -19.48
C PRO A 143 3.33 -11.74 -19.34
N ALA A 144 3.89 -12.46 -20.31
CA ALA A 144 4.07 -13.90 -20.24
C ALA A 144 5.22 -14.30 -19.32
N ILE A 145 6.21 -13.42 -19.15
CA ILE A 145 7.41 -13.66 -18.33
C ILE A 145 7.27 -12.99 -16.96
N GLN A 146 6.64 -11.81 -16.91
CA GLN A 146 6.50 -10.98 -15.71
C GLN A 146 5.03 -10.59 -15.53
N PRO A 147 4.16 -11.53 -15.11
CA PRO A 147 2.76 -11.24 -14.92
C PRO A 147 2.59 -10.14 -13.88
N ALA A 148 1.77 -9.13 -14.20
CA ALA A 148 1.44 -8.09 -13.26
C ALA A 148 0.50 -8.64 -12.19
N VAL A 149 0.71 -8.24 -10.94
CA VAL A 149 -0.30 -8.42 -9.90
C VAL A 149 -1.36 -7.34 -10.12
N ALA A 150 -2.50 -7.79 -10.65
CA ALA A 150 -3.69 -6.97 -10.77
C ALA A 150 -4.52 -7.04 -9.49
N GLY A 151 -5.25 -5.95 -9.20
CA GLY A 151 -6.18 -5.88 -8.09
C GLY A 151 -7.26 -6.97 -8.13
N VAL A 152 -7.95 -7.15 -7.02
CA VAL A 152 -9.08 -8.08 -6.88
C VAL A 152 -10.36 -7.36 -7.35
N PRO A 153 -11.06 -7.86 -8.39
CA PRO A 153 -12.28 -7.24 -8.89
C PRO A 153 -13.37 -7.14 -7.80
N GLY A 154 -13.99 -5.97 -7.69
CA GLY A 154 -15.04 -5.69 -6.70
C GLY A 154 -14.51 -5.40 -5.29
N LEU A 155 -13.19 -5.38 -5.10
CA LEU A 155 -12.54 -5.03 -3.84
C LEU A 155 -11.53 -3.90 -4.05
N SER A 156 -10.57 -4.06 -4.97
CA SER A 156 -9.49 -3.10 -5.18
C SER A 156 -9.97 -1.72 -5.62
N GLU A 157 -11.15 -1.63 -6.25
CA GLU A 157 -11.75 -0.36 -6.65
C GLU A 157 -12.20 0.49 -5.46
N HIS A 158 -12.42 -0.16 -4.31
CA HIS A 158 -12.92 0.45 -3.08
C HIS A 158 -11.83 0.61 -2.01
N LEU A 159 -10.62 0.11 -2.27
CA LEU A 159 -9.50 0.17 -1.35
C LEU A 159 -8.53 1.29 -1.70
N ASN A 160 -8.13 2.05 -0.68
CA ASN A 160 -7.06 3.01 -0.80
C ASN A 160 -5.79 2.54 -0.08
N GLN A 161 -4.66 2.72 -0.75
CA GLN A 161 -3.33 2.67 -0.15
C GLN A 161 -2.92 4.07 0.28
N LEU A 162 -2.26 4.16 1.42
CA LEU A 162 -1.64 5.38 1.93
C LEU A 162 -0.13 5.30 1.73
N PHE A 163 0.43 6.30 1.07
CA PHE A 163 1.85 6.56 1.02
C PHE A 163 2.19 7.74 1.95
N ILE A 164 2.95 7.47 3.00
CA ILE A 164 3.48 8.47 3.93
C ILE A 164 4.97 8.62 3.61
N PRO A 165 5.42 9.78 3.10
CA PRO A 165 6.82 9.98 2.78
C PRO A 165 7.65 9.88 4.05
N ASP A 166 8.82 9.28 3.98
CA ASP A 166 9.78 9.35 5.08
C ASP A 166 10.31 10.79 5.18
N PRO A 167 10.08 11.53 6.28
CA PRO A 167 10.65 12.85 6.45
C PRO A 167 12.18 12.83 6.53
N GLY A 168 12.81 11.66 6.76
CA GLY A 168 14.25 11.47 6.64
C GLY A 168 14.81 11.59 5.22
N HIS A 169 13.95 11.56 4.18
CA HIS A 169 14.33 11.85 2.80
C HIS A 169 14.26 13.35 2.44
N VAL A 170 13.72 14.20 3.33
CA VAL A 170 13.73 15.65 3.17
C VAL A 170 14.91 16.18 3.97
N SER A 171 15.96 16.63 3.27
CA SER A 171 17.18 17.20 3.84
C SER A 171 16.89 18.41 4.72
N GLY A 172 16.58 18.18 6.00
CA GLY A 172 16.29 19.23 6.98
C GLY A 172 16.66 18.80 8.41
N PRO A 173 17.15 19.72 9.26
CA PRO A 173 17.60 19.40 10.61
C PRO A 173 16.39 19.32 11.54
N GLN A 174 15.74 18.15 11.61
CA GLN A 174 14.92 17.69 12.74
C GLN A 174 14.49 16.22 12.52
N GLY A 175 15.48 15.31 12.58
CA GLY A 175 15.31 13.87 12.42
C GLY A 175 14.58 13.21 13.59
N LYS A 176 13.25 13.22 13.58
CA LYS A 176 12.47 12.29 14.38
C LYS A 176 12.42 10.94 13.67
N ASP A 177 12.76 9.86 14.38
CA ASP A 177 12.58 8.49 13.90
C ASP A 177 11.11 8.31 13.48
N PHE A 178 10.87 7.81 12.26
CA PHE A 178 9.53 7.54 11.72
C PHE A 178 8.68 6.72 12.69
N LYS A 179 9.32 5.82 13.47
CA LYS A 179 8.66 5.06 14.54
C LYS A 179 7.95 5.95 15.56
N SER A 180 8.46 7.14 15.87
CA SER A 180 7.87 8.03 16.87
C SER A 180 6.50 8.60 16.46
N TYR A 181 6.17 8.57 15.17
CA TYR A 181 4.86 9.03 14.69
C TYR A 181 3.75 8.03 14.98
N PHE A 182 4.09 6.76 15.18
CA PHE A 182 3.12 5.71 15.42
C PHE A 182 3.34 5.09 16.80
N ARG A 183 2.24 4.80 17.49
CA ARG A 183 2.26 3.90 18.64
C ARG A 183 1.66 2.57 18.22
N MET A 184 2.47 1.52 18.19
CA MET A 184 1.97 0.17 17.90
C MET A 184 0.98 -0.26 18.98
N LEU A 185 -0.17 -0.78 18.54
CA LEU A 185 -1.17 -1.39 19.40
C LEU A 185 -1.08 -2.91 19.38
N ALA A 186 -0.80 -3.49 18.21
CA ALA A 186 -0.68 -4.94 18.03
C ALA A 186 0.13 -5.27 16.78
N CYS A 187 0.72 -6.46 16.76
CA CYS A 187 1.26 -7.11 15.57
C CYS A 187 0.79 -8.56 15.56
N LYS A 188 0.28 -9.04 14.42
CA LYS A 188 -0.30 -10.38 14.26
C LYS A 188 0.12 -10.99 12.94
N GLN A 189 0.25 -12.31 12.91
CA GLN A 189 0.55 -13.06 11.69
C GLN A 189 -0.70 -13.08 10.80
N ALA A 190 -0.58 -12.61 9.55
CA ALA A 190 -1.68 -12.48 8.60
C ALA A 190 -2.02 -13.80 7.87
N SER A 191 -1.14 -14.81 7.98
CA SER A 191 -1.30 -16.12 7.34
C SER A 191 -1.95 -17.21 8.22
N LYS A 192 -2.31 -16.91 9.47
CA LYS A 192 -2.97 -17.88 10.37
C LYS A 192 -4.48 -17.65 10.46
N GLU A 193 -5.22 -18.75 10.47
CA GLU A 193 -6.69 -18.83 10.44
C GLU A 193 -7.39 -17.92 11.47
N TYR A 194 -8.21 -17.01 10.93
CA TYR A 194 -9.50 -16.48 11.38
C TYR A 194 -9.80 -16.05 12.83
N SER A 195 -8.83 -15.94 13.74
CA SER A 195 -9.08 -15.25 15.03
C SER A 195 -8.95 -13.72 14.91
N TRP A 196 -9.61 -13.12 13.91
CA TRP A 196 -9.66 -11.65 13.75
C TRP A 196 -10.93 -11.02 14.31
N SER A 197 -11.85 -11.81 14.87
CA SER A 197 -13.15 -11.37 15.42
C SER A 197 -13.02 -10.23 16.44
N HIS A 198 -11.95 -10.22 17.25
CA HIS A 198 -11.66 -9.17 18.24
C HIS A 198 -11.29 -7.81 17.61
N TYR A 199 -11.05 -7.73 16.31
CA TYR A 199 -10.71 -6.50 15.60
C TYR A 199 -11.88 -5.94 14.77
N MET A 200 -13.01 -6.65 14.72
CA MET A 200 -14.23 -6.19 14.05
C MET A 200 -15.21 -5.45 14.96
N SER A 201 -14.98 -5.47 16.29
CA SER A 201 -15.75 -4.73 17.30
C SER A 201 -15.21 -3.32 17.52
#